data_AF-K8P9T0-F1
#
_entry.id   AF-K8P9T0-F1
#
_cell.length_a   1.000
_cell.length_b   1.000
_cell.length_c   1.000
_cell.angle_alpha   90.00
_cell.angle_beta   90.00
_cell.angle_gamma   90.00
#
_symmetry.space_group_name_H-M   'P 1'
#
loop_
_entity.id
_entity.type
_entity.pdbx_description
1 polymer ?
#
loop_
_entity_poly.entity_id
_entity_poly.type
_entity_poly.pdbx_seq_one_letter_code
_entity_poly.pdbx_strand_id
1 'polypeptide(L)' 'MTHPIDLVLTKGKGTLGSEYWLAFDKVFMDRCDELAVLQIDGWNESNGVLREIEYFRKQNKPIWLLDSDVRLGRKTRIE' A
#
# COMPACT_ATOMS: atom_id res chain seq x y z
N MET A 1 9.00 -11.93 2.38
CA MET A 1 9.72 -10.72 1.91
C MET A 1 8.66 -9.67 1.67
N THR A 2 8.59 -8.64 2.51
CA THR A 2 7.46 -7.68 2.47
C THR A 2 7.69 -6.62 1.40
N HIS A 3 8.94 -6.16 1.21
CA HIS A 3 9.29 -5.20 0.16
C HIS A 3 10.63 -5.56 -0.51
N PRO A 4 10.76 -5.50 -1.86
CA PRO A 4 12.01 -5.82 -2.56
C PRO A 4 13.22 -4.97 -2.12
N ILE A 5 12.96 -3.75 -1.63
CA ILE A 5 13.98 -2.85 -1.09
C ILE A 5 14.67 -3.41 0.17
N ASP A 6 14.06 -4.38 0.85
CA ASP A 6 14.70 -5.13 1.95
C ASP A 6 16.05 -5.72 1.50
N LEU A 7 16.18 -6.16 0.24
CA LEU A 7 17.43 -6.71 -0.29
C LEU A 7 18.57 -5.68 -0.29
N VAL A 8 18.25 -4.42 -0.56
CA VAL A 8 19.22 -3.31 -0.56
C VAL A 8 19.52 -2.88 0.87
N LEU A 9 18.48 -2.66 1.67
CA LEU A 9 18.61 -2.12 3.04
C LEU A 9 19.28 -3.11 4.00
N THR A 10 19.01 -4.41 3.84
CA THR A 10 19.61 -5.46 4.67
C THR A 10 20.91 -6.02 4.07
N LYS A 11 21.35 -5.54 2.90
CA LYS A 11 22.46 -6.13 2.12
C LYS A 11 22.26 -7.64 1.89
N GLY A 12 21.03 -8.04 1.58
CA GLY A 12 20.63 -9.41 1.31
C GLY A 12 20.52 -10.32 2.55
N LYS A 13 20.57 -9.78 3.76
CA LYS A 13 20.60 -10.57 5.01
C LYS A 13 19.23 -10.86 5.63
N GLY A 14 18.13 -10.50 4.97
CA GLY A 14 16.79 -10.83 5.46
C GLY A 14 15.77 -9.76 5.10
N THR A 15 14.77 -9.60 5.98
CA THR A 15 13.71 -8.60 5.83
C THR A 15 13.72 -7.67 7.04
N LEU A 16 13.34 -6.40 6.86
CA LEU A 16 13.18 -5.47 7.98
C LEU A 16 11.95 -5.79 8.86
N GLY A 17 11.07 -6.69 8.38
CA GLY A 17 9.90 -7.17 9.10
C GLY A 17 8.68 -6.26 8.93
N SER A 18 7.50 -6.79 9.25
CA SER A 18 6.23 -6.09 9.04
C SER A 18 6.09 -4.82 9.89
N GLU A 19 6.64 -4.81 11.11
CA GLU A 19 6.56 -3.66 12.02
C GLU A 19 7.33 -2.45 11.50
N TYR A 20 8.52 -2.67 10.91
CA TYR A 20 9.30 -1.60 10.32
C TYR A 20 8.52 -0.91 9.19
N TRP A 21 7.93 -1.71 8.31
CA TRP A 21 7.15 -1.19 7.18
C TRP A 21 5.85 -0.53 7.64
N LEU A 22 5.18 -1.06 8.66
CA LEU A 22 4.00 -0.43 9.23
C LEU A 22 4.30 0.96 9.81
N ALA A 23 5.42 1.11 10.52
CA ALA A 23 5.85 2.42 11.03
C ALA A 23 6.15 3.40 9.89
N PHE A 24 6.76 2.90 8.81
CA PHE A 24 7.02 3.69 7.60
C PHE A 24 5.72 4.14 6.93
N ASP A 25 4.79 3.21 6.65
CA ASP A 25 3.51 3.49 6.00
C ASP A 25 2.68 4.48 6.82
N LYS A 26 2.71 4.37 8.16
CA LYS A 26 2.00 5.29 9.05
C LYS A 26 2.39 6.77 8.82
N VAL A 27 3.66 7.06 8.56
CA VAL A 27 4.12 8.44 8.30
C VAL A 27 3.44 9.02 7.05
N PHE A 28 3.23 8.19 6.03
CA PHE A 28 2.50 8.61 4.83
C PHE A 28 0.99 8.73 5.09
N MET A 29 0.39 7.75 5.77
CA MET A 29 -1.03 7.81 6.15
C MET A 29 -1.38 9.01 7.03
N ASP A 30 -0.46 9.43 7.91
CA ASP A 30 -0.61 10.65 8.70
C ASP A 30 -0.70 11.88 7.82
N ARG A 31 0.08 11.92 6.74
CA ARG A 31 0.19 13.07 5.84
C ARG A 31 -0.90 13.13 4.77
N CYS A 32 -1.49 12.00 4.41
CA CYS A 32 -2.58 11.90 3.43
C CYS A 32 -3.93 12.34 4.03
N ASP A 33 -4.76 13.01 3.25
CA ASP A 33 -6.10 13.44 3.67
C ASP A 33 -7.17 12.37 3.43
N GLU A 34 -6.96 11.51 2.43
CA GLU A 34 -7.92 10.53 1.94
C GLU A 34 -7.22 9.23 1.52
N LEU A 35 -7.96 8.10 1.53
CA LEU A 35 -7.51 6.79 1.07
C LEU A 35 -8.35 6.34 -0.12
N ALA A 36 -7.71 5.75 -1.14
CA ALA A 36 -8.40 5.10 -2.25
C ALA A 36 -7.94 3.64 -2.35
N VAL A 37 -8.90 2.70 -2.35
CA VAL A 37 -8.65 1.26 -2.38
C VAL A 37 -9.11 0.69 -3.71
N LEU A 38 -8.18 0.15 -4.49
CA LEU A 38 -8.48 -0.52 -5.75
C LEU A 38 -9.02 -1.93 -5.51
N GLN A 39 -10.24 -2.21 -5.98
CA GLN A 39 -10.94 -3.47 -5.75
C GLN A 39 -10.57 -4.54 -6.78
N ILE A 40 -9.29 -4.93 -6.81
CA ILE A 40 -8.80 -6.09 -7.56
C ILE A 40 -8.92 -7.38 -6.75
N ASP A 41 -8.88 -8.53 -7.40
CA ASP A 41 -9.02 -9.83 -6.73
C ASP A 41 -8.04 -9.98 -5.55
N GLY A 42 -8.57 -10.40 -4.39
CA GLY A 42 -7.82 -10.52 -3.13
C GLY A 42 -7.62 -9.22 -2.32
N TRP A 43 -8.12 -8.06 -2.76
CA TRP A 43 -7.96 -6.79 -2.02
C TRP A 43 -8.49 -6.85 -0.57
N ASN A 44 -9.62 -7.54 -0.38
CA ASN A 44 -10.33 -7.67 0.89
C ASN A 44 -9.71 -8.70 1.84
N GLU A 45 -8.74 -9.48 1.38
CA GLU A 45 -7.97 -10.43 2.18
C GLU A 45 -6.59 -9.85 2.57
N SER A 46 -6.20 -8.74 1.95
CA SER A 46 -4.93 -8.07 2.23
C SER A 46 -4.93 -7.45 3.62
N ASN A 47 -4.19 -8.07 4.53
CA ASN A 47 -3.97 -7.53 5.88
C ASN A 47 -3.40 -6.10 5.86
N GLY A 48 -2.62 -5.72 4.84
CA GLY A 48 -2.12 -4.35 4.69
C GLY A 48 -3.26 -3.36 4.41
N VAL A 49 -4.04 -3.65 3.37
CA VAL A 49 -5.18 -2.81 2.95
C VAL A 49 -6.21 -2.68 4.08
N LEU A 50 -6.55 -3.78 4.76
CA LEU A 50 -7.50 -3.76 5.88
C LEU A 50 -7.00 -2.88 7.05
N ARG A 51 -5.70 -2.94 7.37
CA ARG A 51 -5.10 -2.09 8.41
C ARG A 51 -5.13 -0.61 8.01
N GLU A 52 -4.83 -0.28 6.76
CA GLU A 52 -4.88 1.10 6.26
C GLU A 52 -6.32 1.63 6.29
N ILE A 53 -7.31 0.84 5.86
CA ILE A 53 -8.74 1.19 5.98
C ILE A 53 -9.12 1.48 7.43
N GLU A 54 -8.72 0.62 8.37
CA GLU A 54 -9.00 0.82 9.79
C GLU A 54 -8.34 2.10 10.33
N TYR A 55 -7.11 2.38 9.90
CA TYR A 55 -6.38 3.58 10.25
C TYR A 55 -7.13 4.86 9.84
N PHE A 56 -7.55 4.95 8.59
CA PHE A 56 -8.29 6.10 8.07
C PHE A 56 -9.67 6.23 8.71
N ARG A 57 -10.37 5.10 8.95
CA ARG A 57 -11.66 5.10 9.68
C ARG A 57 -11.53 5.69 11.08
N LYS A 58 -10.51 5.30 11.84
CA LYS A 58 -10.25 5.82 13.20
C LYS A 58 -10.01 7.33 13.23
N GLN A 59 -9.51 7.89 12.13
CA GLN A 59 -9.23 9.32 11.99
C GLN A 59 -10.39 10.10 11.35
N ASN A 60 -11.52 9.44 11.04
CA ASN A 60 -12.63 10.02 10.28
C ASN A 60 -12.20 10.61 8.92
N LYS A 61 -11.19 10.02 8.27
CA LYS A 61 -10.73 10.44 6.95
C LYS A 61 -11.54 9.71 5.85
N PRO A 62 -11.83 10.37 4.70
CA PRO A 62 -12.54 9.74 3.59
C PRO A 62 -11.83 8.50 3.03
N ILE A 63 -12.62 7.51 2.63
CA ILE A 63 -12.15 6.28 1.99
C ILE A 63 -12.99 6.02 0.74
N TRP A 64 -12.31 5.90 -0.40
CA TRP A 64 -12.90 5.62 -1.69
C TRP A 64 -12.62 4.19 -2.11
N LEU A 65 -13.61 3.53 -2.69
CA LEU A 65 -13.43 2.26 -3.39
C LEU A 65 -13.36 2.54 -4.88
N LEU A 66 -12.28 2.10 -5.52
CA LEU A 66 -12.08 2.22 -6.96
C LEU A 66 -12.40 0.88 -7.61
N ASP A 67 -13.26 0.92 -8.63
CA ASP A 67 -13.54 -0.24 -9.46
C ASP A 67 -12.28 -0.73 -10.19
N SER A 68 -12.17 -2.03 -10.40
CA SER A 68 -11.00 -2.68 -11.00
C SER A 68 -10.92 -2.59 -12.52
N ASP A 69 -11.81 -1.84 -13.17
CA ASP A 69 -11.81 -1.58 -14.62
C ASP A 69 -10.67 -0.62 -15.07
N VAL A 70 -9.50 -0.71 -14.43
CA VAL A 70 -8.31 0.05 -14.79
C VAL A 70 -7.66 -0.58 -16.02
N ARG A 71 -7.84 0.06 -17.17
CA ARG A 71 -7.14 -0.28 -18.41
C ARG A 71 -5.80 0.41 -18.46
N LEU A 72 -4.73 -0.33 -18.22
CA LEU A 72 -3.39 0.14 -18.57
C LEU A 72 -3.29 0.19 -20.10
N GLY A 73 -2.97 1.37 -20.64
CA GLY A 73 -2.65 1.51 -22.06
C GLY A 73 -1.45 0.63 -22.45
N ARG A 74 -1.21 0.48 -23.76
CA ARG A 74 0.01 -0.20 -24.23
C ARG A 74 1.22 0.50 -23.61
N LYS A 75 2.24 -0.29 -23.19
CA LYS A 75 3.57 0.23 -22.83
C LYS A 75 4.12 1.01 -24.03
N THR A 76 3.92 2.32 -24.04
CA THR A 76 4.67 3.21 -24.91
C THR A 76 5.99 3.46 -24.20
N ARG A 77 7.07 2.95 -24.77
CA ARG A 77 8.41 3.36 -24.37
C ARG A 77 8.54 4.81 -24.84
N ILE A 78 8.52 5.77 -23.92
CA ILE A 78 8.93 7.13 -24.23
C ILE A 78 10.45 7.04 -24.42
N GLU A 79 10.91 7.18 -25.66
CA GLU A 79 12.34 7.32 -25.99
C GLU A 79 12.86 8.68 -25.52
#